data_AF-A0A455UBY0-F1
#
_entry.id   AF-A0A455UBY0-F1
#
_cell.length_a   1.000
_cell.length_b   1.000
_cell.length_c   1.000
_cell.angle_alpha   90.00
_cell.angle_beta   90.00
_cell.angle_gamma   90.00
#
_symmetry.space_group_name_H-M   'P 1'
#
loop_
_entity.id
_entity.type
_entity.pdbx_description
1 polymer ?
#
loop_
_entity_poly.entity_id
_entity_poly.type
_entity_poly.pdbx_seq_one_letter_code
_entity_poly.pdbx_strand_id
1 'polypeptide(L)'
;MRQGHVEAEVIPVVDVPITFEGHARFNVANALAASAAAYALGLSIADIQMGLQTFHPTPGQNPGRTNLIDADGMKVLIDYGHNVPALEALSGLVGCIPARRRISVASAPGNRRDEDLFTLGTLLARMHDVVFIYETDARGRTPGDAARLLREGAESVPGTCRVEVIMEEQQAVERAFEEASEGDLLVLLIDDVDSAIERIRGAASGRLPPQRQTVRRHDARRPPGRQAADPAAGRQSLCAGASRGKRYSDRRWPYRRPGA
;
A
#
# COMPACT_ATOMS: atom_id res chain seq x y z
N MET A 1 4.62 -20.01 25.22
CA MET A 1 6.09 -19.91 25.34
C MET A 1 6.63 -21.20 25.91
N ARG A 2 7.82 -21.64 25.47
CA ARG A 2 8.45 -22.88 25.96
C ARG A 2 9.87 -22.63 26.47
N GLN A 3 10.16 -23.08 27.68
CA GLN A 3 11.50 -23.09 28.27
C GLN A 3 11.82 -24.52 28.74
N GLY A 4 12.67 -25.22 27.99
CA GLY A 4 12.90 -26.66 28.21
C GLY A 4 11.61 -27.46 28.01
N HIS A 5 11.14 -28.11 29.09
CA HIS A 5 9.89 -28.87 29.11
C HIS A 5 8.68 -28.09 29.64
N VAL A 6 8.88 -26.83 30.07
CA VAL A 6 7.80 -26.00 30.60
C VAL A 6 7.17 -25.23 29.46
N GLU A 7 5.86 -25.38 29.30
CA GLU A 7 5.04 -24.60 28.39
C GLU A 7 4.12 -23.69 29.19
N ALA A 8 4.00 -22.45 28.75
CA ALA A 8 3.11 -21.46 29.31
C ALA A 8 2.28 -20.82 28.20
N GLU A 9 0.96 -20.82 28.38
CA GLU A 9 0.06 -20.08 27.52
C GLU A 9 0.29 -18.57 27.68
N VAL A 10 0.17 -17.82 26.59
CA VAL A 10 0.32 -16.36 26.61
C VAL A 10 -1.06 -15.72 26.61
N ILE A 11 -1.85 -15.99 25.58
CA ILE A 11 -3.19 -15.47 25.40
C ILE A 11 -3.93 -16.24 24.30
N PRO A 12 -5.26 -16.44 24.41
CA PRO A 12 -6.07 -16.88 23.27
C PRO A 12 -6.00 -15.88 22.11
N VAL A 13 -5.92 -16.35 20.87
CA VAL A 13 -5.83 -15.48 19.67
C VAL A 13 -7.02 -14.53 19.57
N VAL A 14 -8.22 -14.98 19.98
CA VAL A 14 -9.45 -14.18 19.97
C VAL A 14 -9.37 -12.93 20.85
N ASP A 15 -8.51 -12.94 21.88
CA ASP A 15 -8.31 -11.80 22.79
C ASP A 15 -7.19 -10.86 22.31
N VAL A 16 -6.61 -11.10 21.13
CA VAL A 16 -5.60 -10.23 20.50
C VAL A 16 -6.26 -9.41 19.39
N PRO A 17 -6.60 -8.12 19.62
CA PRO A 17 -7.50 -7.38 18.74
C PRO A 17 -7.02 -7.25 17.29
N ILE A 18 -5.71 -7.09 17.07
CA ILE A 18 -5.12 -6.94 15.74
C ILE A 18 -5.27 -8.20 14.86
N THR A 19 -5.61 -9.34 15.45
CA THR A 19 -5.79 -10.61 14.71
C THR A 19 -7.18 -10.79 14.11
N PHE A 20 -8.14 -9.92 14.45
CA PHE A 20 -9.54 -10.05 14.02
C PHE A 20 -10.08 -11.45 14.32
N GLU A 21 -10.05 -11.86 15.59
CA GLU A 21 -10.48 -13.19 16.05
C GLU A 21 -9.72 -14.35 15.37
N GLY A 22 -8.51 -14.08 14.88
CA GLY A 22 -7.66 -15.02 14.13
C GLY A 22 -7.89 -15.03 12.62
N HIS A 23 -8.83 -14.24 12.08
CA HIS A 23 -9.05 -14.12 10.64
C HIS A 23 -7.88 -13.44 9.92
N ALA A 24 -7.18 -12.51 10.58
CA ALA A 24 -5.96 -11.89 10.07
C ALA A 24 -4.72 -12.75 10.39
N ARG A 25 -4.52 -13.85 9.65
CA ARG A 25 -3.42 -14.80 9.87
C ARG A 25 -2.03 -14.15 9.87
N PHE A 26 -1.82 -13.12 9.06
CA PHE A 26 -0.58 -12.34 9.05
C PHE A 26 -0.35 -11.62 10.39
N ASN A 27 -1.41 -11.10 11.01
CA ASN A 27 -1.31 -10.47 12.33
C ASN A 27 -1.19 -11.50 13.46
N VAL A 28 -1.72 -12.71 13.30
CA VAL A 28 -1.40 -13.83 14.21
C VAL A 28 0.11 -14.12 14.17
N ALA A 29 0.70 -14.21 12.98
CA ALA A 29 2.15 -14.41 12.83
C ALA A 29 2.95 -13.24 13.42
N ASN A 30 2.52 -11.99 13.19
CA ASN A 30 3.16 -10.80 13.77
C ASN A 30 3.07 -10.79 15.30
N ALA A 31 1.92 -11.14 15.88
CA ALA A 31 1.73 -11.24 17.32
C ALA A 31 2.64 -12.31 17.94
N LEU A 32 2.76 -13.48 17.29
CA LEU A 32 3.67 -14.55 17.72
C LEU A 32 5.13 -14.09 17.66
N ALA A 33 5.54 -13.43 16.58
CA ALA A 33 6.89 -12.90 16.43
C ALA A 33 7.23 -11.83 17.48
N ALA A 34 6.30 -10.90 17.71
CA ALA A 34 6.44 -9.86 18.73
C ALA A 34 6.54 -10.46 20.15
N SER A 35 5.70 -11.47 20.43
CA SER A 35 5.74 -12.20 21.71
C SER A 35 7.08 -12.89 21.92
N ALA A 36 7.60 -13.57 20.90
CA ALA A 36 8.87 -14.27 20.98
C ALA A 36 10.04 -13.30 21.19
N ALA A 37 10.04 -12.17 20.47
CA ALA A 37 11.04 -11.11 20.65
C ALA A 37 11.00 -10.49 22.04
N ALA A 38 9.80 -10.15 22.54
CA ALA A 38 9.62 -9.60 23.89
C ALA A 38 10.08 -10.58 24.98
N TYR A 39 9.73 -11.86 24.83
CA TYR A 39 10.19 -12.90 25.77
C TYR A 39 11.72 -13.06 25.76
N ALA A 40 12.35 -13.04 24.58
CA ALA A 40 13.81 -13.10 24.45
C ALA A 40 14.51 -11.87 25.07
N LEU A 41 13.83 -10.72 25.13
CA LEU A 41 14.29 -9.50 25.80
C LEU A 41 14.04 -9.50 27.32
N GLY A 42 13.46 -10.58 27.86
CA GLY A 42 13.25 -10.75 29.29
C GLY A 42 11.95 -10.15 29.83
N LEU A 43 11.00 -9.76 28.96
CA LEU A 43 9.67 -9.35 29.41
C LEU A 43 8.91 -10.56 29.98
N SER A 44 8.12 -10.31 31.03
CA SER A 44 7.29 -11.36 31.62
C SER A 44 6.13 -11.73 30.68
N ILE A 45 5.57 -12.93 30.87
CA ILE A 45 4.38 -13.35 30.10
C ILE A 45 3.21 -12.38 30.33
N ALA A 46 3.07 -11.84 31.55
CA ALA A 46 2.04 -10.86 31.87
C ALA A 46 2.21 -9.55 31.09
N ASP A 47 3.45 -9.06 30.94
CA ASP A 47 3.74 -7.86 30.13
C ASP A 47 3.41 -8.10 28.65
N ILE A 48 3.77 -9.27 28.12
CA ILE A 48 3.48 -9.66 26.74
C ILE A 48 1.97 -9.75 26.52
N GLN A 49 1.25 -10.42 27.42
CA GLN A 49 -0.20 -10.56 27.37
C GLN A 49 -0.88 -9.19 27.37
N MET A 50 -0.49 -8.29 28.28
CA MET A 50 -1.03 -6.94 28.36
C MET A 50 -0.76 -6.15 27.06
N GLY A 51 0.45 -6.22 26.51
CA GLY A 51 0.79 -5.58 25.24
C GLY A 51 -0.08 -6.08 24.08
N LEU A 52 -0.31 -7.39 24.00
CA LEU A 52 -1.17 -7.98 22.96
C LEU A 52 -2.64 -7.61 23.12
N GLN A 53 -3.16 -7.57 24.35
CA GLN A 53 -4.58 -7.25 24.63
C GLN A 53 -4.93 -5.79 24.33
N THR A 54 -3.98 -4.89 24.57
CA THR A 54 -4.21 -3.44 24.50
C THR A 54 -3.80 -2.82 23.17
N PHE A 55 -3.21 -3.60 22.25
CA PHE A 55 -2.83 -3.15 20.92
C PHE A 55 -3.94 -3.42 19.91
N HIS A 56 -4.72 -2.38 19.63
CA HIS A 56 -5.84 -2.38 18.70
C HIS A 56 -5.43 -1.87 17.31
N PRO A 57 -6.01 -2.43 16.23
CA PRO A 57 -5.81 -1.95 14.86
C PRO A 57 -6.65 -0.70 14.60
N THR A 58 -6.54 0.31 15.47
CA THR A 58 -7.24 1.59 15.34
C THR A 58 -6.33 2.62 14.67
N PRO A 59 -6.89 3.64 14.00
CA PRO A 59 -6.09 4.74 13.47
C PRO A 59 -5.20 5.45 14.50
N GLY A 60 -5.58 5.45 15.77
CA GLY A 60 -4.80 6.10 16.84
C GLY A 60 -3.58 5.31 17.31
N GLN A 61 -3.57 3.98 17.13
CA GLN A 61 -2.47 3.12 17.57
C GLN A 61 -1.66 2.53 16.41
N ASN A 62 -2.31 2.27 15.27
CA ASN A 62 -1.70 1.61 14.13
C ASN A 62 -2.26 2.16 12.80
N PRO A 63 -2.04 3.44 12.49
CA PRO A 63 -2.65 4.11 11.34
C PRO A 63 -2.29 3.42 10.02
N GLY A 64 -3.33 3.12 9.23
CA GLY A 64 -3.25 2.49 7.92
C GLY A 64 -2.78 1.04 7.94
N ARG A 65 -2.81 0.38 9.09
CA ARG A 65 -2.45 -1.04 9.19
C ARG A 65 -3.68 -1.81 9.61
N THR A 66 -4.43 -2.24 8.59
CA THR A 66 -5.65 -3.03 8.71
C THR A 66 -6.66 -2.36 9.63
N ASN A 67 -6.90 -1.05 9.46
CA ASN A 67 -7.89 -0.35 10.27
C ASN A 67 -9.29 -0.58 9.69
N LEU A 68 -10.15 -1.30 10.41
CA LEU A 68 -11.55 -1.52 10.03
C LEU A 68 -12.46 -0.56 10.79
N ILE A 69 -13.24 0.23 10.06
CA ILE A 69 -14.07 1.31 10.59
C ILE A 69 -15.50 1.14 10.07
N ASP A 70 -16.49 1.21 10.95
CA ASP A 70 -17.89 1.33 10.56
C ASP A 70 -18.21 2.78 10.17
N ALA A 71 -18.81 2.99 9.01
CA ALA A 71 -19.15 4.31 8.48
C ALA A 71 -20.48 4.25 7.74
N ASP A 72 -21.51 4.97 8.20
CA ASP A 72 -22.80 5.13 7.51
C ASP A 72 -23.42 3.81 6.97
N GLY A 73 -23.35 2.73 7.76
CA GLY A 73 -23.90 1.42 7.40
C GLY A 73 -23.03 0.57 6.48
N MET A 74 -21.87 1.07 6.03
CA MET A 74 -20.83 0.30 5.35
C MET A 74 -19.62 0.07 6.27
N LYS A 75 -18.71 -0.80 5.84
CA LYS A 75 -17.40 -1.00 6.48
C LYS A 75 -16.29 -0.45 5.60
N VAL A 76 -15.32 0.23 6.20
CA VAL A 76 -14.14 0.76 5.52
C VAL A 76 -12.89 0.14 6.13
N LEU A 77 -12.12 -0.61 5.33
CA LEU A 77 -10.85 -1.20 5.69
C LEU A 77 -9.72 -0.39 5.05
N ILE A 78 -8.83 0.19 5.86
CA ILE A 78 -7.69 0.97 5.39
C ILE A 78 -6.40 0.20 5.63
N ASP A 79 -5.59 0.02 4.58
CA ASP A 79 -4.27 -0.60 4.66
C ASP A 79 -3.26 0.05 3.69
N TYR A 80 -1.97 0.07 4.05
CA TYR A 80 -0.89 0.53 3.15
C TYR A 80 -0.37 -0.58 2.22
N GLY A 81 -0.81 -1.82 2.40
CA GLY A 81 -0.30 -3.01 1.75
C GLY A 81 -0.67 -3.11 0.27
N HIS A 82 0.10 -2.46 -0.61
CA HIS A 82 -0.11 -2.46 -2.06
C HIS A 82 0.91 -3.31 -2.84
N ASN A 83 1.28 -4.47 -2.31
CA ASN A 83 2.17 -5.43 -2.98
C ASN A 83 1.57 -6.84 -2.95
N VAL A 84 2.06 -7.72 -3.83
CA VAL A 84 1.51 -9.08 -4.02
C VAL A 84 1.42 -9.86 -2.69
N PRO A 85 2.50 -10.03 -1.90
CA PRO A 85 2.40 -10.72 -0.61
C PRO A 85 1.42 -10.07 0.38
N ALA A 86 1.36 -8.74 0.42
CA ALA A 86 0.44 -8.03 1.31
C ALA A 86 -1.02 -8.28 0.92
N LEU A 87 -1.33 -8.26 -0.38
CA LEU A 87 -2.69 -8.46 -0.86
C LEU A 87 -3.13 -9.92 -0.71
N GLU A 88 -2.23 -10.89 -0.96
CA GLU A 88 -2.46 -12.31 -0.66
C GLU A 88 -2.78 -12.52 0.82
N ALA A 89 -2.01 -11.92 1.72
CA ALA A 89 -2.24 -11.99 3.16
C ALA A 89 -3.57 -11.35 3.57
N LEU A 90 -3.93 -10.21 2.96
CA LEU A 90 -5.15 -9.48 3.25
C LEU A 90 -6.41 -10.18 2.72
N SER A 91 -6.28 -10.95 1.63
CA SER A 91 -7.39 -11.65 0.97
C SER A 91 -8.21 -12.53 1.91
N GLY A 92 -7.54 -13.25 2.83
CA GLY A 92 -8.19 -14.09 3.82
C GLY A 92 -9.08 -13.29 4.78
N LEU A 93 -8.60 -12.13 5.24
CA LEU A 93 -9.38 -11.26 6.12
C LEU A 93 -10.56 -10.64 5.37
N VAL A 94 -10.31 -10.08 4.18
CA VAL A 94 -11.36 -9.44 3.34
C VAL A 94 -12.47 -10.42 2.98
N GLY A 95 -12.13 -11.70 2.74
CA GLY A 95 -13.11 -12.76 2.48
C GLY A 95 -13.97 -13.11 3.69
N CYS A 96 -13.46 -12.96 4.91
CA CYS A 96 -14.21 -13.25 6.14
C CYS A 96 -15.14 -12.11 6.58
N ILE A 97 -14.88 -10.87 6.15
CA ILE A 97 -15.75 -9.73 6.47
C ILE A 97 -17.06 -9.85 5.66
N PRO A 98 -18.23 -9.90 6.31
CA PRO A 98 -19.52 -9.91 5.62
C PRO A 98 -19.72 -8.60 4.84
N ALA A 99 -20.06 -8.72 3.56
CA ALA A 99 -20.28 -7.57 2.68
C ALA A 99 -21.22 -7.94 1.54
N ARG A 100 -22.07 -7.00 1.12
CA ARG A 100 -22.92 -7.12 -0.07
C ARG A 100 -22.09 -7.01 -1.35
N ARG A 101 -21.22 -5.99 -1.42
CA ARG A 101 -20.18 -5.84 -2.43
C ARG A 101 -18.87 -5.46 -1.76
N ARG A 102 -17.77 -5.80 -2.40
CA ARG A 102 -16.41 -5.40 -2.04
C ARG A 102 -15.89 -4.42 -3.08
N ILE A 103 -15.57 -3.21 -2.66
CA ILE A 103 -15.07 -2.12 -3.51
C ILE A 103 -13.67 -1.81 -3.03
N SER A 104 -12.70 -1.65 -3.93
CA SER A 104 -11.33 -1.27 -3.54
C SER A 104 -10.82 -0.05 -4.28
N VAL A 105 -9.97 0.71 -3.60
CA VAL A 105 -9.10 1.73 -4.20
C VAL A 105 -7.66 1.27 -4.02
N ALA A 106 -6.89 1.17 -5.09
CA ALA A 106 -5.53 0.63 -5.02
C ALA A 106 -4.59 1.22 -6.07
N SER A 107 -3.30 1.20 -5.76
CA SER A 107 -2.21 1.49 -6.69
C SER A 107 -1.03 0.57 -6.42
N ALA A 108 0.10 0.80 -7.08
CA ALA A 108 1.40 0.25 -6.72
C ALA A 108 2.53 1.15 -7.24
N PRO A 109 3.66 1.28 -6.52
CA PRO A 109 4.80 2.08 -6.94
C PRO A 109 5.33 1.65 -8.30
N GLY A 110 5.70 2.63 -9.14
CA GLY A 110 6.11 2.34 -10.51
C GLY A 110 7.41 1.54 -10.64
N ASN A 111 8.23 1.45 -9.58
CA ASN A 111 9.44 0.63 -9.56
C ASN A 111 9.18 -0.88 -9.33
N ARG A 112 7.92 -1.31 -9.22
CA ARG A 112 7.57 -2.74 -9.23
C ARG A 112 7.79 -3.34 -10.62
N ARG A 113 8.07 -4.64 -10.66
CA ARG A 113 8.23 -5.39 -11.90
C ARG A 113 6.88 -5.48 -12.60
N ASP A 114 6.88 -5.55 -13.93
CA ASP A 114 5.64 -5.63 -14.72
C ASP A 114 4.77 -6.82 -14.30
N GLU A 115 5.40 -7.97 -14.07
CA GLU A 115 4.74 -9.19 -13.58
C GLU A 115 4.10 -9.01 -12.20
N ASP A 116 4.70 -8.21 -11.32
CA ASP A 116 4.14 -7.93 -9.98
C ASP A 116 2.91 -7.02 -10.10
N LEU A 117 2.97 -6.00 -10.97
CA LEU A 117 1.84 -5.10 -11.21
C LEU A 117 0.66 -5.84 -11.85
N PHE A 118 0.92 -6.66 -12.86
CA PHE A 118 -0.09 -7.51 -13.48
C PHE A 118 -0.71 -8.49 -12.48
N THR A 119 0.13 -9.14 -11.65
CA THR A 119 -0.34 -10.06 -10.60
C THR A 119 -1.17 -9.33 -9.55
N LEU A 120 -0.79 -8.12 -9.15
CA LEU A 120 -1.55 -7.32 -8.20
C LEU A 120 -2.94 -6.97 -8.75
N GLY A 121 -3.03 -6.57 -10.02
CA GLY A 121 -4.30 -6.36 -10.70
C GLY A 121 -5.19 -7.60 -10.68
N THR A 122 -4.59 -8.76 -11.00
CA THR A 122 -5.27 -10.07 -10.97
C THR A 122 -5.84 -10.38 -9.59
N LEU A 123 -5.07 -10.13 -8.52
CA LEU A 123 -5.52 -10.36 -7.14
C LEU A 123 -6.65 -9.40 -6.74
N LEU A 124 -6.53 -8.12 -7.09
CA LEU A 124 -7.56 -7.11 -6.83
C LEU A 124 -8.91 -7.52 -7.44
N ALA A 125 -8.92 -7.96 -8.70
CA ALA A 125 -10.15 -8.38 -9.39
C ALA A 125 -10.76 -9.67 -8.84
N ARG A 126 -9.96 -10.55 -8.23
CA ARG A 126 -10.47 -11.76 -7.57
C ARG A 126 -11.10 -11.47 -6.21
N MET A 127 -10.65 -10.40 -5.55
CA MET A 127 -11.05 -10.05 -4.19
C MET A 127 -12.25 -9.10 -4.13
N HIS A 128 -12.51 -8.35 -5.21
CA HIS A 128 -13.45 -7.23 -5.21
C HIS A 128 -14.39 -7.28 -6.41
N ASP A 129 -15.56 -6.69 -6.24
CA ASP A 129 -16.57 -6.48 -7.28
C ASP A 129 -16.28 -5.22 -8.11
N VAL A 130 -15.65 -4.22 -7.49
CA VAL A 130 -15.25 -2.95 -8.14
C VAL A 130 -13.85 -2.56 -7.68
N VAL A 131 -12.98 -2.18 -8.63
CA VAL A 131 -11.62 -1.72 -8.38
C VAL A 131 -11.40 -0.35 -9.02
N PHE A 132 -11.11 0.65 -8.20
CA PHE A 132 -10.62 1.95 -8.63
C PHE A 132 -9.09 1.96 -8.54
N ILE A 133 -8.44 2.13 -9.69
CA ILE A 133 -6.98 2.16 -9.80
C ILE A 133 -6.53 3.60 -9.91
N TYR A 134 -5.61 4.01 -9.04
CA TYR A 134 -4.90 5.28 -9.17
C TYR A 134 -3.40 5.05 -9.41
N GLU A 135 -2.64 6.10 -9.65
CA GLU A 135 -1.19 6.01 -9.79
C GLU A 135 -0.47 6.80 -8.69
N THR A 136 0.33 6.09 -7.89
CA THR A 136 1.27 6.69 -6.95
C THR A 136 2.57 7.10 -7.67
N ASP A 137 3.66 7.33 -6.95
CA ASP A 137 4.96 7.69 -7.51
C ASP A 137 5.43 6.70 -8.60
N ALA A 138 5.63 7.23 -9.82
CA ALA A 138 6.05 6.48 -10.99
C ALA A 138 7.48 5.93 -10.88
N ARG A 139 8.34 6.50 -10.01
CA ARG A 139 9.69 5.98 -9.70
C ARG A 139 10.52 5.56 -10.92
N GLY A 140 10.49 6.38 -11.97
CA GLY A 140 11.25 6.15 -13.21
C GLY A 140 10.52 5.32 -14.27
N ARG A 141 9.33 4.81 -14.00
CA ARG A 141 8.40 4.30 -15.01
C ARG A 141 7.67 5.47 -15.70
N THR A 142 7.21 5.26 -16.93
CA THR A 142 6.33 6.23 -17.61
C THR A 142 5.03 6.41 -16.82
N PRO A 143 4.57 7.65 -16.56
CA PRO A 143 3.26 7.86 -15.96
C PRO A 143 2.15 7.20 -16.78
N GLY A 144 1.23 6.51 -16.12
CA GLY A 144 0.15 5.71 -16.67
C GLY A 144 0.47 4.24 -16.86
N ASP A 145 1.76 3.86 -16.96
CA ASP A 145 2.12 2.46 -17.23
C ASP A 145 1.84 1.54 -16.03
N ALA A 146 1.98 2.03 -14.79
CA ALA A 146 1.69 1.21 -13.62
C ALA A 146 0.20 0.94 -13.52
N ALA A 147 -0.62 1.98 -13.66
CA ALA A 147 -2.07 1.88 -13.68
C ALA A 147 -2.57 0.98 -14.83
N ARG A 148 -1.97 1.10 -16.02
CA ARG A 148 -2.29 0.25 -17.17
C ARG A 148 -2.04 -1.23 -16.89
N LEU A 149 -0.88 -1.60 -16.33
CA LEU A 149 -0.55 -2.99 -16.01
C LEU A 149 -1.46 -3.57 -14.92
N LEU A 150 -1.80 -2.78 -13.90
CA LEU A 150 -2.78 -3.16 -12.88
C LEU A 150 -4.14 -3.44 -13.51
N ARG A 151 -4.59 -2.55 -14.41
CA ARG A 151 -5.86 -2.72 -15.14
C ARG A 151 -5.84 -3.96 -16.02
N GLU A 152 -4.79 -4.18 -16.80
CA GLU A 152 -4.62 -5.36 -17.66
C GLU A 152 -4.68 -6.65 -16.84
N GLY A 153 -4.00 -6.67 -15.68
CA GLY A 153 -4.06 -7.79 -14.74
C GLY A 153 -5.48 -8.05 -14.23
N ALA A 154 -6.17 -6.99 -13.83
CA ALA A 154 -7.55 -7.08 -13.33
C ALA A 154 -8.54 -7.56 -14.42
N GLU A 155 -8.45 -7.01 -15.64
CA GLU A 155 -9.28 -7.39 -16.79
C GLU A 155 -8.97 -8.81 -17.32
N SER A 156 -7.81 -9.37 -16.99
CA SER A 156 -7.46 -10.75 -17.36
C SER A 156 -8.23 -11.81 -16.57
N VAL A 157 -8.85 -11.43 -15.44
CA VAL A 157 -9.62 -12.34 -14.61
C VAL A 157 -11.04 -12.49 -15.17
N PRO A 158 -11.48 -13.71 -15.52
CA PRO A 158 -12.86 -13.92 -15.92
C PRO A 158 -13.82 -13.58 -14.76
N GLY A 159 -14.83 -12.76 -15.03
CA GLY A 159 -15.82 -12.39 -14.01
C GLY A 159 -16.51 -11.06 -14.29
N THR A 160 -17.16 -10.53 -13.25
CA THR A 160 -17.93 -9.27 -13.30
C THR A 160 -17.23 -8.11 -12.59
N CYS A 161 -15.96 -8.27 -12.20
CA CYS A 161 -15.22 -7.20 -11.54
C CYS A 161 -15.13 -5.98 -12.47
N ARG A 162 -15.68 -4.84 -12.03
CA ARG A 162 -15.61 -3.58 -12.76
C ARG A 162 -14.32 -2.85 -12.38
N VAL A 163 -13.54 -2.45 -13.38
CA VAL A 163 -12.27 -1.72 -13.16
C VAL A 163 -12.40 -0.32 -13.74
N GLU A 164 -12.00 0.69 -12.97
CA GLU A 164 -12.00 2.10 -13.39
C GLU A 164 -10.66 2.74 -12.99
N VAL A 165 -10.02 3.49 -13.90
CA VAL A 165 -8.74 4.16 -13.63
C VAL A 165 -8.98 5.64 -13.40
N ILE A 166 -8.60 6.12 -12.21
CA ILE A 166 -8.66 7.52 -11.79
C ILE A 166 -7.29 7.87 -11.23
N MET A 167 -6.49 8.61 -12.00
CA MET A 167 -5.05 8.75 -11.74
C MET A 167 -4.71 9.38 -10.37
N GLU A 168 -5.57 10.26 -9.86
CA GLU A 168 -5.37 10.95 -8.58
C GLU A 168 -6.00 10.18 -7.41
N GLU A 169 -5.21 9.88 -6.37
CA GLU A 169 -5.63 9.09 -5.21
C GLU A 169 -6.92 9.64 -4.57
N GLN A 170 -6.95 10.94 -4.28
CA GLN A 170 -8.10 11.58 -3.62
C GLN A 170 -9.38 11.49 -4.45
N GLN A 171 -9.28 11.55 -5.78
CA GLN A 171 -10.44 11.42 -6.67
C GLN A 171 -10.92 9.98 -6.75
N ALA A 172 -10.00 9.00 -6.76
CA ALA A 172 -10.34 7.59 -6.73
C ALA A 172 -11.03 7.21 -5.41
N VAL A 173 -10.53 7.74 -4.29
CA VAL A 173 -11.16 7.59 -2.97
C VAL A 173 -12.55 8.20 -2.97
N GLU A 174 -12.72 9.45 -3.41
CA GLU A 174 -14.04 10.10 -3.45
C GLU A 174 -15.03 9.30 -4.31
N ARG A 175 -14.62 8.89 -5.51
CA ARG A 175 -15.47 8.08 -6.40
C ARG A 175 -15.90 6.76 -5.75
N ALA A 176 -15.02 6.13 -4.97
CA ALA A 176 -15.33 4.90 -4.26
C ALA A 176 -16.31 5.12 -3.11
N PHE A 177 -16.21 6.24 -2.38
CA PHE A 177 -17.21 6.63 -1.39
C PHE A 177 -18.57 6.96 -2.02
N GLU A 178 -18.60 7.58 -3.21
CA GLU A 178 -19.84 7.81 -3.97
C GLU A 178 -20.47 6.52 -4.50
N GLU A 179 -19.66 5.50 -4.82
CA GLU A 179 -20.11 4.19 -5.30
C GLU A 179 -20.63 3.29 -4.17
N ALA A 180 -20.03 3.40 -2.99
CA ALA A 180 -20.33 2.56 -1.84
C ALA A 180 -21.72 2.85 -1.28
N SER A 181 -22.36 1.82 -0.75
CA SER A 181 -23.67 1.92 -0.12
C SER A 181 -23.73 1.05 1.13
N GLU A 182 -24.80 1.18 1.90
CA GLU A 182 -25.04 0.37 3.09
C GLU A 182 -24.81 -1.13 2.81
N GLY A 183 -24.11 -1.80 3.73
CA GLY A 183 -23.72 -3.21 3.63
C GLY A 183 -22.51 -3.49 2.72
N ASP A 184 -21.95 -2.51 2.03
CA ASP A 184 -20.72 -2.71 1.24
C ASP A 184 -19.47 -2.69 2.15
N LEU A 185 -18.39 -3.29 1.65
CA LEU A 185 -17.05 -3.19 2.21
C LEU A 185 -16.17 -2.39 1.25
N LEU A 186 -15.65 -1.26 1.71
CA LEU A 186 -14.68 -0.43 1.01
C LEU A 186 -13.27 -0.75 1.53
N VAL A 187 -12.37 -1.18 0.64
CA VAL A 187 -10.97 -1.50 0.96
C VAL A 187 -10.06 -0.45 0.33
N LEU A 188 -9.47 0.42 1.17
CA LEU A 188 -8.60 1.51 0.75
C LEU A 188 -7.14 1.08 0.93
N LEU A 189 -6.48 0.80 -0.19
CA LEU A 189 -5.05 0.50 -0.29
C LEU A 189 -4.29 1.75 -0.76
N ILE A 190 -4.10 2.70 0.16
CA ILE A 190 -3.74 4.09 -0.15
C ILE A 190 -2.53 4.60 0.66
N ASP A 191 -1.94 5.71 0.22
CA ASP A 191 -0.81 6.35 0.91
C ASP A 191 -1.29 7.46 1.89
N ASP A 192 -2.36 8.21 1.57
CA ASP A 192 -2.89 9.30 2.41
C ASP A 192 -4.01 8.84 3.36
N VAL A 193 -3.59 8.13 4.41
CA VAL A 193 -4.50 7.57 5.42
C VAL A 193 -5.21 8.64 6.25
N ASP A 194 -4.52 9.75 6.54
CA ASP A 194 -5.10 10.83 7.34
C ASP A 194 -6.30 11.47 6.62
N SER A 195 -6.14 11.79 5.33
CA SER A 195 -7.24 12.33 4.51
C SER A 195 -8.42 11.35 4.42
N ALA A 196 -8.16 10.05 4.29
CA ALA A 196 -9.23 9.05 4.28
C ALA A 196 -9.98 8.97 5.61
N ILE A 197 -9.28 9.03 6.75
CA ILE A 197 -9.90 9.07 8.08
C ILE A 197 -10.73 10.35 8.24
N GLU A 198 -10.22 11.51 7.82
CA GLU A 198 -10.96 12.76 7.84
C GLU A 198 -12.23 12.68 6.98
N ARG A 199 -12.15 12.07 5.79
CA ARG A 199 -13.32 11.86 4.91
C ARG A 199 -14.38 10.98 5.57
N ILE A 200 -13.98 9.90 6.24
CA ILE A 200 -14.89 9.01 6.96
C ILE A 200 -15.57 9.75 8.11
N ARG A 201 -14.82 10.53 8.90
CA ARG A 201 -15.38 11.36 9.98
C ARG A 201 -16.32 12.45 9.45
N GLY A 202 -16.00 13.02 8.29
CA GLY A 202 -16.85 13.99 7.61
C GLY A 202 -18.18 13.39 7.14
N ALA A 203 -18.13 12.18 6.55
CA ALA A 203 -19.32 11.43 6.15
C ALA A 203 -20.26 11.17 7.33
N ALA A 204 -19.71 10.60 8.42
CA ALA A 204 -20.46 10.28 9.63
C ALA A 204 -21.06 11.52 10.35
N SER A 205 -20.54 12.71 10.08
CA SER A 205 -21.04 13.97 10.64
C SER A 205 -21.94 14.77 9.69
N GLY A 206 -22.26 14.23 8.51
CA GLY A 206 -23.01 14.93 7.46
C GLY A 206 -22.28 16.14 6.88
N ARG A 207 -20.98 16.28 7.15
CA ARG A 207 -20.13 17.38 6.68
C ARG A 207 -19.05 16.80 5.77
N LEU A 208 -19.30 16.84 4.46
CA LEU A 208 -18.23 16.66 3.48
C LEU A 208 -17.14 17.72 3.73
N PRO A 209 -15.87 17.33 3.96
CA PRO A 209 -14.80 18.31 4.10
C PRO A 209 -14.62 19.06 2.76
N PRO A 210 -14.34 20.37 2.79
CA PRO A 210 -14.14 21.14 1.56
C PRO A 210 -12.88 20.64 0.83
N GLN A 211 -13.00 20.45 -0.48
CA GLN A 211 -11.88 20.08 -1.36
C GLN A 211 -10.72 21.07 -1.18
N ARG A 212 -9.56 20.60 -0.71
CA ARG A 212 -8.33 21.39 -0.80
C ARG A 212 -7.82 21.35 -2.23
N GLN A 213 -8.25 22.31 -3.05
CA GLN A 213 -7.54 22.61 -4.29
C GLN A 213 -6.14 23.13 -3.93
N THR A 214 -5.14 22.26 -3.95
CA THR A 214 -3.75 22.71 -4.04
C THR A 214 -3.52 23.27 -5.44
N VAL A 215 -3.83 24.56 -5.60
CA VAL A 215 -3.29 25.35 -6.70
C VAL A 215 -1.78 25.37 -6.49
N ARG A 216 -1.05 24.49 -7.16
CA ARG A 216 0.40 24.64 -7.31
C ARG A 216 0.62 25.94 -8.06
N ARG A 217 0.89 27.03 -7.32
CA ARG A 217 1.37 28.29 -7.89
C ARG A 217 2.70 27.98 -8.56
N HIS A 218 2.68 27.93 -9.88
CA HIS A 218 3.87 27.89 -10.71
C HIS A 218 4.57 29.25 -10.54
N ASP A 219 5.46 29.36 -9.55
CA ASP A 219 6.27 30.56 -9.32
C ASP A 219 7.40 30.56 -10.37
N ALA A 220 7.04 30.92 -11.61
CA ALA A 220 7.97 31.11 -12.70
C ALA A 220 8.73 32.43 -12.50
N ARG A 221 9.77 32.42 -11.65
CA ARG A 221 10.76 33.51 -11.62
C ARG A 221 11.65 33.42 -12.85
N ARG A 222 11.26 34.16 -13.89
CA ARG A 222 12.04 34.44 -15.09
C ARG A 222 13.20 35.39 -14.71
N PRO A 223 14.48 35.06 -14.96
CA PRO A 223 15.56 36.04 -14.80
C PRO A 223 15.50 37.09 -15.94
N PRO A 224 15.91 38.35 -15.69
CA PRO A 224 15.76 39.43 -16.67
C PRO A 224 16.80 39.33 -17.80
N GLY A 225 16.40 39.86 -18.95
CA GLY A 225 17.02 39.61 -20.25
C GLY A 225 18.42 40.17 -20.43
N ARG A 226 19.18 39.49 -21.30
CA ARG A 226 20.29 40.07 -22.05
C ARG A 226 19.88 40.21 -23.50
N GLN A 227 20.04 41.43 -24.02
CA GLN A 227 19.76 41.83 -25.40
C GLN A 227 20.67 41.10 -26.39
N ALA A 228 20.12 40.90 -27.58
CA ALA A 228 20.78 40.30 -28.73
C ALA A 228 21.94 41.15 -29.25
N ALA A 229 23.01 40.47 -29.66
CA ALA A 229 23.99 40.98 -30.62
C ALA A 229 24.35 39.81 -31.56
N ASP A 230 24.30 40.09 -32.85
CA ASP A 230 24.77 39.29 -33.99
C ASP A 230 25.68 40.25 -34.82
N PRO A 231 26.59 39.84 -35.74
CA PRO A 231 27.07 38.50 -36.10
C PRO A 231 28.61 38.38 -36.19
N ALA A 232 29.07 37.16 -36.50
CA ALA A 232 30.10 36.82 -37.50
C ALA A 232 31.34 36.02 -37.03
N ALA A 233 31.61 35.00 -37.88
CA ALA A 233 32.90 34.37 -38.20
C ALA A 233 33.54 33.39 -37.21
N GLY A 234 33.74 32.13 -37.66
CA GLY A 234 34.78 31.28 -37.07
C GLY A 234 34.62 29.77 -37.24
N ARG A 235 34.89 29.27 -38.45
CA ARG A 235 35.65 28.04 -38.80
C ARG A 235 35.47 26.74 -37.99
N GLN A 236 35.14 25.69 -38.76
CA GLN A 236 35.80 24.37 -38.87
C GLN A 236 36.17 23.59 -37.59
N SER A 237 35.72 22.33 -37.48
CA SER A 237 36.60 21.14 -37.46
C SER A 237 35.90 19.88 -36.89
N LEU A 238 35.78 18.86 -37.75
CA LEU A 238 36.04 17.42 -37.55
C LEU A 238 35.47 16.71 -36.31
N CYS A 239 34.45 15.87 -36.58
CA CYS A 239 34.13 14.67 -35.79
C CYS A 239 34.85 13.45 -36.38
N ALA A 240 35.70 12.78 -35.61
CA ALA A 240 35.97 11.34 -35.70
C ALA A 240 36.84 10.91 -34.50
N GLY A 241 36.46 9.81 -33.84
CA GLY A 241 37.37 9.14 -32.89
C GLY A 241 36.68 8.45 -31.72
N ALA A 242 35.97 7.36 -31.99
CA ALA A 242 35.59 6.39 -30.97
C ALA A 242 36.82 5.60 -30.48
N SER A 243 36.95 5.41 -29.16
CA SER A 243 37.32 4.15 -28.51
C SER A 243 37.67 4.39 -27.03
N ARG A 244 37.11 3.57 -26.14
CA ARG A 244 37.84 2.78 -25.12
C ARG A 244 36.83 2.07 -24.21
N GLY A 245 36.92 0.74 -24.23
CA GLY A 245 36.19 -0.13 -23.33
C GLY A 245 36.66 -0.05 -21.88
N LYS A 246 35.83 -0.56 -20.98
CA LYS A 246 36.23 -0.95 -19.62
C LYS A 246 35.66 -2.33 -19.29
N ARG A 247 36.56 -3.12 -18.72
CA ARG A 247 36.44 -4.51 -18.29
C ARG A 247 35.57 -4.58 -17.04
N TYR A 248 34.68 -5.57 -16.96
CA TYR A 248 34.07 -6.00 -15.70
C TYR A 248 35.02 -6.97 -15.02
N SER A 249 35.33 -6.71 -13.74
CA SER A 249 36.03 -7.64 -12.87
C SER A 249 35.05 -8.27 -11.89
N ASP A 250 35.05 -9.60 -11.89
CA ASP A 250 34.39 -10.47 -10.92
C ASP A 250 34.83 -10.16 -9.48
N ARG A 251 33.86 -10.04 -8.58
CA ARG A 251 34.11 -10.23 -7.13
C ARG A 251 33.12 -11.25 -6.58
N ARG A 252 33.63 -12.44 -6.29
CA ARG A 252 32.98 -13.48 -5.48
C ARG A 252 33.03 -13.09 -4.00
N TRP A 253 31.91 -13.30 -3.31
CA TRP A 253 31.78 -13.17 -1.85
C TRP A 253 31.96 -14.56 -1.20
N PRO A 254 32.80 -14.75 -0.16
CA PRO A 254 32.91 -16.04 0.50
C PRO A 254 31.87 -16.16 1.62
N TYR A 255 31.00 -17.16 1.53
CA TYR A 255 30.12 -17.63 2.60
C TYR A 255 30.87 -18.75 3.37
N ARG A 256 31.15 -18.55 4.67
CA ARG A 256 31.62 -19.61 5.57
C ARG A 256 30.41 -20.20 6.30
N ARG A 257 30.23 -21.52 6.20
CA ARG A 257 29.34 -22.29 7.08
C ARG A 257 30.08 -22.61 8.40
N PRO A 258 29.42 -22.60 9.57
CA PRO A 258 29.91 -23.29 10.75
C PRO A 258 29.56 -24.77 10.68
N GLY A 259 30.46 -25.62 11.14
CA GLY A 259 30.26 -27.07 11.26
C GLY A 259 30.50 -27.56 12.67
N ALA A 260 29.92 -28.74 12.93
CA ALA A 260 30.05 -29.68 14.05
C ALA A 260 29.56 -29.21 15.43
#